data_AF-A0AAI9N219-F1
#
_entry.id   AF-A0AAI9N219-F1
#
_cell.length_a   1.000
_cell.length_b   1.000
_cell.length_c   1.000
_cell.angle_alpha   90.00
_cell.angle_beta   90.00
_cell.angle_gamma   90.00
#
_symmetry.space_group_name_H-M   'P 1'
#
loop_
_entity.id
_entity.type
_entity.pdbx_description
1 polymer ?
#
loop_
_entity_poly.entity_id
_entity_poly.type
_entity_poly.pdbx_seq_one_letter_code
_entity_poly.pdbx_strand_id
1 'polypeptide(L)'
;MDEMGLSFSGSAEELERRFSTLEGKWDNEDKGILRFRKIGGGVVSWYPPTGKIVCQGKVKILDELIKQVAAALSDEQRVQKAEGEAIATAKSKPQRAATSKVPNPEPNGQTYKLDHDSELVIGLVGAVGTDLEHVTKILSDRLGKFEYTTKSIRISNDIITPVAEIEQTKDNYQRIDRLMTAGNKLRKDASDKALLVKAAAAKISQIRVDINKKEEPLKKHAFIISSLKHPDEVQALRKIYSNGFFLIGVFAAESRRVEYLIKNKDISPENAELLINRDVDESNPFGQHTRNTYHLSDFFINYDGNIDRLQHDLWRTLDLMFGSPFVTPTFDEFSMFMAFSASLRSADLSRQVGAVVTKNKSIVGTGANDVPKYGGGQYWPESNGKEILDQKGGRDYTLGKDPNVAERQAIIDDILRGIPADQHGIVRDALNQSKLRNLTEYGRVVHAEMDALLSCARESIGTQNAELYCTTFPCHNCAKHIISAGIKRVVYVEPYPKSKALDFHGDAITLSTEGPQNKVVFEPFVGVGPRSFFNLFSTNLGSGYPIRRKEDDGSTAEWDPHNSRLRMQMLPTSYIERETAAAAELKEILEKIK
;
A
#
# COMPACT_ATOMS: atom_id res chain seq x y z
N MET A 1 18.37 23.47 -24.59
CA MET A 1 19.49 23.02 -25.45
C MET A 1 19.15 21.59 -25.80
N ASP A 2 18.53 21.41 -26.96
CA ASP A 2 18.13 20.10 -27.46
C ASP A 2 19.37 19.35 -27.96
N GLU A 3 19.67 18.19 -27.38
CA GLU A 3 20.69 17.28 -27.91
C GLU A 3 20.16 16.65 -29.22
N MET A 4 20.57 17.18 -30.38
CA MET A 4 20.44 16.44 -31.64
C MET A 4 21.32 15.18 -31.56
N GLY A 5 20.69 14.02 -31.43
CA GLY A 5 21.37 12.72 -31.34
C GLY A 5 21.99 12.31 -32.68
N LEU A 6 23.27 12.63 -32.88
CA LEU A 6 24.05 12.11 -34.00
C LEU A 6 24.60 10.72 -33.65
N SER A 7 24.48 9.76 -34.57
CA SER A 7 25.02 8.41 -34.42
C SER A 7 25.61 7.91 -35.74
N PHE A 8 26.68 7.12 -35.66
CA PHE A 8 27.36 6.48 -36.77
C PHE A 8 27.74 5.04 -36.40
N SER A 9 27.39 4.09 -37.26
CA SER A 9 27.55 2.64 -37.03
C SER A 9 28.64 1.97 -37.87
N GLY A 10 29.46 2.74 -38.59
CA GLY A 10 30.56 2.21 -39.41
C GLY A 10 31.86 1.98 -38.62
N SER A 11 32.93 1.62 -39.34
CA SER A 11 34.26 1.43 -38.73
C SER A 11 34.94 2.77 -38.40
N ALA A 12 35.93 2.73 -37.51
CA ALA A 12 36.77 3.89 -37.18
C ALA A 12 37.43 4.50 -38.43
N GLU A 13 37.96 3.64 -39.30
CA GLU A 13 38.62 4.04 -40.57
C GLU A 13 37.67 4.77 -41.51
N GLU A 14 36.40 4.32 -41.58
CA GLU A 14 35.38 4.97 -42.39
C GLU A 14 34.97 6.33 -41.81
N LEU A 15 34.90 6.43 -40.48
CA LEU A 15 34.63 7.70 -39.80
C LEU A 15 35.76 8.71 -40.01
N GLU A 16 37.01 8.28 -39.88
CA GLU A 16 38.20 9.09 -40.14
C GLU A 16 38.25 9.58 -41.58
N ARG A 17 37.89 8.72 -42.54
CA ARG A 17 37.77 9.07 -43.97
C ARG A 17 36.69 10.13 -44.19
N ARG A 18 35.52 10.00 -43.59
CA ARG A 18 34.42 10.98 -43.72
C ARG A 18 34.77 12.33 -43.11
N PHE A 19 35.57 12.35 -42.05
CA PHE A 19 36.01 13.57 -41.37
C PHE A 19 37.29 14.16 -41.98
N SER A 20 37.87 13.53 -43.01
CA SER A 20 39.08 14.02 -43.70
C SER A 20 38.91 15.40 -44.33
N THR A 21 37.68 15.81 -44.63
CA THR A 21 37.32 17.13 -45.15
C THR A 21 37.18 18.20 -44.07
N LEU A 22 37.21 17.82 -42.79
CA LEU A 22 37.14 18.73 -41.65
C LEU A 22 38.56 19.10 -41.18
N GLU A 23 38.79 20.39 -40.94
CA GLU A 23 40.08 20.87 -40.43
C GLU A 23 40.26 20.52 -38.94
N GLY A 24 40.93 19.41 -38.64
CA GLY A 24 41.16 18.94 -37.27
C GLY A 24 42.17 17.81 -37.17
N LYS A 25 42.39 17.33 -35.94
CA LYS A 25 43.26 16.19 -35.66
C LYS A 25 42.53 15.16 -34.82
N TRP A 26 42.70 13.89 -35.19
CA TRP A 26 42.31 12.77 -34.36
C TRP A 26 43.32 12.56 -33.23
N ASP A 27 42.79 12.24 -32.07
CA ASP A 27 43.54 11.95 -30.85
C ASP A 27 43.08 10.60 -30.30
N ASN A 28 44.03 9.68 -30.12
CA ASN A 28 43.78 8.27 -29.83
C ASN A 28 44.36 7.84 -28.47
N GLU A 29 44.30 8.73 -27.49
CA GLU A 29 44.87 8.53 -26.15
C GLU A 29 44.04 7.58 -25.24
N ASP A 30 42.74 7.38 -25.51
CA ASP A 30 41.87 6.52 -24.69
C ASP A 30 41.42 5.26 -25.45
N LYS A 31 41.83 4.07 -24.97
CA LYS A 31 41.40 2.76 -25.51
C LYS A 31 39.89 2.57 -25.34
N GLY A 32 39.10 3.08 -26.29
CA GLY A 32 37.65 2.87 -26.38
C GLY A 32 36.82 4.05 -26.87
N ILE A 33 37.38 5.26 -27.03
CA ILE A 33 36.67 6.44 -27.55
C ILE A 33 37.59 7.19 -28.52
N LEU A 34 37.12 7.40 -29.75
CA LEU A 34 37.83 8.20 -30.75
C LEU A 34 37.43 9.67 -30.63
N ARG A 35 38.42 10.56 -30.49
CA ARG A 35 38.18 12.01 -30.37
C ARG A 35 38.77 12.77 -31.55
N PHE A 36 37.97 13.62 -32.18
CA PHE A 36 38.40 14.56 -33.19
C PHE A 36 38.36 15.98 -32.65
N ARG A 37 39.50 16.68 -32.67
CA ARG A 37 39.62 18.07 -32.24
C ARG A 37 39.71 18.98 -33.46
N LYS A 38 38.72 19.87 -33.63
CA LYS A 38 38.68 20.83 -34.73
C LYS A 38 39.63 22.01 -34.46
N ILE A 39 40.35 22.47 -35.49
CA ILE A 39 41.17 23.69 -35.41
C ILE A 39 40.24 24.90 -35.24
N GLY A 40 40.45 25.70 -34.20
CA GLY A 40 39.56 26.82 -33.81
C GLY A 40 38.61 26.52 -32.63
N GLY A 41 38.64 25.29 -32.08
CA GLY A 41 37.91 24.89 -30.89
C GLY A 41 36.67 24.03 -31.20
N GLY A 42 36.39 23.05 -30.34
CA GLY A 42 35.33 22.05 -30.53
C GLY A 42 35.89 20.63 -30.59
N VAL A 43 35.23 19.71 -29.89
CA VAL A 43 35.63 18.30 -29.75
C VAL A 43 34.45 17.41 -30.14
N VAL A 44 34.71 16.44 -31.02
CA VAL A 44 33.75 15.39 -31.36
C VAL A 44 34.25 14.09 -30.73
N SER A 45 33.42 13.44 -29.93
CA SER A 45 33.71 12.12 -29.34
C SER A 45 32.78 11.09 -29.96
N TRP A 46 33.34 10.01 -30.50
CA TRP A 46 32.59 8.86 -31.00
C TRP A 46 32.80 7.65 -30.08
N TYR A 47 31.69 6.98 -29.75
CA TYR A 47 31.63 5.82 -28.87
C TYR A 47 31.32 4.55 -29.69
N PRO A 48 32.34 3.78 -30.12
CA PRO A 48 32.16 2.62 -30.99
C PRO A 48 31.10 1.61 -30.53
N PRO A 49 30.98 1.25 -29.22
CA PRO A 49 29.98 0.27 -28.78
C PRO A 49 28.52 0.69 -28.99
N THR A 50 28.25 2.00 -29.04
CA THR A 50 26.88 2.55 -29.16
C THR A 50 26.65 3.32 -30.46
N GLY A 51 27.71 3.55 -31.23
CA GLY A 51 27.71 4.44 -32.39
C GLY A 51 27.45 5.91 -32.08
N LYS A 52 27.29 6.32 -30.81
CA LYS A 52 26.91 7.69 -30.44
C LYS A 52 28.03 8.67 -30.75
N ILE A 53 27.67 9.83 -31.32
CA ILE A 53 28.56 10.97 -31.55
C ILE A 53 28.15 12.12 -30.64
N VAL A 54 29.10 12.68 -29.90
CA VAL A 54 28.89 13.82 -28.99
C VAL A 54 29.80 14.97 -29.40
N CYS A 55 29.20 16.12 -29.73
CA CYS A 55 29.92 17.35 -30.04
C CYS A 55 29.95 18.27 -28.80
N GLN A 56 31.12 18.81 -28.46
CA GLN A 56 31.32 19.71 -27.32
C GLN A 56 32.11 20.95 -27.76
N GLY A 57 31.72 22.13 -27.29
CA GLY A 57 32.39 23.39 -27.65
C GLY A 57 31.65 24.63 -27.14
N LYS A 58 32.21 25.82 -27.35
CA LYS A 58 31.51 27.09 -27.06
C LYS A 58 30.29 27.23 -27.98
N VAL A 59 29.19 27.77 -27.47
CA VAL A 59 27.86 27.82 -28.15
C VAL A 59 27.92 28.27 -29.61
N LYS A 60 28.67 29.34 -29.93
CA LYS A 60 28.79 29.85 -31.33
C LYS A 60 29.48 28.88 -32.30
N ILE A 61 30.34 27.99 -31.79
CA ILE A 61 31.13 27.04 -32.59
C ILE A 61 30.43 25.67 -32.64
N LEU A 62 29.61 25.36 -31.63
CA LEU A 62 28.93 24.08 -31.49
C LEU A 62 27.89 23.84 -32.59
N ASP A 63 27.05 24.83 -32.91
CA ASP A 63 26.02 24.69 -33.95
C ASP A 63 26.61 24.48 -35.35
N GLU A 64 27.74 25.14 -35.62
CA GLU A 64 28.46 24.99 -36.89
C GLU A 64 29.18 23.64 -36.98
N LEU A 65 29.76 23.17 -35.87
CA LEU A 65 30.38 21.85 -35.78
C LEU A 65 29.35 20.72 -35.98
N ILE A 66 28.16 20.81 -35.36
CA ILE A 66 27.08 19.82 -35.51
C ILE A 66 26.64 19.73 -36.98
N LYS A 67 26.49 20.86 -37.68
CA LYS A 67 26.13 20.88 -39.11
C LYS A 67 27.19 20.24 -40.00
N GLN A 68 28.46 20.52 -39.74
CA GLN A 68 29.57 19.94 -40.50
C GLN A 68 29.70 18.43 -40.28
N VAL A 69 29.51 17.98 -39.03
CA VAL A 69 29.49 16.54 -38.70
C VAL A 69 28.29 15.85 -39.36
N ALA A 70 27.10 16.43 -39.29
CA ALA A 70 25.91 15.86 -39.93
C ALA A 70 26.08 15.74 -41.45
N ALA A 71 26.67 16.76 -42.09
CA ALA A 71 26.96 16.76 -43.53
C ALA A 71 27.96 15.64 -43.90
N ALA A 72 29.06 15.50 -43.14
CA ALA A 72 30.06 14.45 -43.35
C ALA A 72 29.49 13.02 -43.21
N LEU A 73 28.41 12.86 -42.45
CA LEU A 73 27.75 11.57 -42.25
C LEU A 73 26.66 11.26 -43.30
N SER A 74 26.18 12.26 -44.04
CA SER A 74 24.96 12.20 -44.85
C SER A 74 25.09 11.66 -46.29
N ASP A 75 26.26 11.17 -46.71
CA ASP A 75 26.40 10.50 -48.02
C ASP A 75 25.88 9.04 -47.97
N GLU A 76 24.57 8.89 -48.15
CA GLU A 76 23.91 7.69 -48.69
C GLU A 76 22.57 8.07 -49.36
N GLN A 77 22.17 7.30 -50.37
CA GLN A 77 21.35 7.68 -51.53
C GLN A 77 19.84 7.98 -51.27
N ARG A 78 19.30 8.88 -52.11
CA ARG A 78 17.87 9.23 -52.32
C ARG A 78 16.96 8.03 -52.61
N VAL A 79 15.73 8.02 -52.04
CA VAL A 79 14.48 7.65 -52.75
C VAL A 79 13.26 8.46 -52.26
N GLN A 80 12.75 9.27 -53.20
CA GLN A 80 11.38 9.75 -53.49
C GLN A 80 10.49 10.52 -52.50
N LYS A 81 9.73 11.42 -53.15
CA LYS A 81 9.02 12.63 -52.73
C LYS A 81 7.61 12.56 -53.33
N ALA A 82 6.60 13.08 -52.64
CA ALA A 82 5.35 13.62 -53.19
C ALA A 82 4.76 14.54 -52.09
N GLU A 83 4.92 15.88 -52.12
CA GLU A 83 4.25 16.93 -52.92
C GLU A 83 2.76 17.16 -52.64
N GLY A 84 2.41 18.44 -52.46
CA GLY A 84 1.06 19.00 -52.29
C GLY A 84 1.02 20.06 -51.18
N GLU A 85 1.65 21.23 -51.37
CA GLU A 85 1.05 22.50 -51.83
C GLU A 85 0.26 23.30 -50.76
N ALA A 86 0.61 24.58 -50.67
CA ALA A 86 0.10 25.58 -49.75
C ALA A 86 -0.87 26.51 -50.46
N ILE A 87 -1.94 26.99 -49.79
CA ILE A 87 -2.53 28.30 -50.07
C ILE A 87 -2.99 28.97 -48.76
N ALA A 88 -2.64 30.26 -48.66
CA ALA A 88 -2.86 31.20 -47.56
C ALA A 88 -4.34 31.59 -47.33
N THR A 89 -4.67 32.16 -46.16
CA THR A 89 -5.17 33.54 -46.04
C THR A 89 -5.49 33.99 -44.60
N ALA A 90 -5.32 35.31 -44.41
CA ALA A 90 -6.06 36.23 -43.53
C ALA A 90 -5.84 36.23 -42.00
N LYS A 91 -5.27 37.35 -41.55
CA LYS A 91 -5.38 37.89 -40.19
C LYS A 91 -6.84 38.24 -39.86
N SER A 92 -7.34 37.76 -38.73
CA SER A 92 -8.23 38.55 -37.87
C SER A 92 -8.07 38.10 -36.41
N LYS A 93 -7.92 39.05 -35.49
CA LYS A 93 -8.14 38.82 -34.06
C LYS A 93 -9.64 38.96 -33.82
N PRO A 94 -10.24 38.09 -32.98
CA PRO A 94 -11.01 38.64 -31.87
C PRO A 94 -10.75 37.92 -30.54
N GLN A 95 -10.66 38.76 -29.51
CA GLN A 95 -11.20 38.62 -28.15
C GLN A 95 -11.07 37.29 -27.39
N ARG A 96 -10.44 37.41 -26.21
CA ARG A 96 -10.43 36.46 -25.10
C ARG A 96 -11.83 35.90 -24.82
N ALA A 97 -12.02 34.62 -25.15
CA ALA A 97 -12.96 33.74 -24.45
C ALA A 97 -12.15 32.88 -23.47
N ALA A 98 -12.64 32.71 -22.25
CA ALA A 98 -12.00 31.92 -21.21
C ALA A 98 -11.81 30.47 -21.70
N THR A 99 -10.58 30.08 -21.98
CA THR A 99 -10.23 28.69 -22.27
C THR A 99 -10.10 27.94 -20.95
N SER A 100 -11.03 27.02 -20.71
CA SER A 100 -10.81 25.92 -19.77
C SER A 100 -9.52 25.21 -20.17
N LYS A 101 -8.56 25.17 -19.25
CA LYS A 101 -7.27 24.52 -19.50
C LYS A 101 -7.47 23.00 -19.42
N VAL A 102 -7.10 22.34 -20.52
CA VAL A 102 -7.04 20.88 -20.71
C VAL A 102 -6.09 20.22 -19.68
N PRO A 103 -6.31 18.96 -19.25
CA PRO A 103 -5.50 18.32 -18.20
C PRO A 103 -4.06 18.03 -18.64
N ASN A 104 -3.18 17.91 -17.63
CA ASN A 104 -1.77 17.45 -17.63
C ASN A 104 -1.12 17.09 -18.98
N PRO A 105 0.00 17.73 -19.38
CA PRO A 105 0.73 17.36 -20.59
C PRO A 105 1.29 15.93 -20.46
N GLU A 106 1.08 15.13 -21.50
CA GLU A 106 1.57 13.76 -21.60
C GLU A 106 3.09 13.72 -21.86
N PRO A 107 3.81 12.70 -21.37
CA PRO A 107 5.10 12.36 -21.92
C PRO A 107 4.89 11.79 -23.34
N ASN A 108 5.43 12.49 -24.34
CA ASN A 108 5.45 12.02 -25.73
C ASN A 108 5.92 10.55 -25.82
N GLY A 109 5.05 9.65 -26.30
CA GLY A 109 5.46 8.30 -26.72
C GLY A 109 4.69 7.10 -26.15
N GLN A 110 3.57 7.26 -25.43
CA GLN A 110 2.75 6.11 -25.02
C GLN A 110 1.78 5.68 -26.14
N THR A 111 1.89 4.43 -26.58
CA THR A 111 1.07 3.80 -27.63
C THR A 111 -0.27 3.23 -27.15
N TYR A 112 -0.61 3.37 -25.87
CA TYR A 112 -1.85 2.90 -25.27
C TYR A 112 -2.71 4.06 -24.75
N LYS A 113 -4.03 3.98 -24.98
CA LYS A 113 -5.01 5.00 -24.59
C LYS A 113 -5.15 5.01 -23.05
N LEU A 114 -4.70 6.07 -22.39
CA LEU A 114 -4.90 6.24 -20.94
C LEU A 114 -6.40 6.36 -20.62
N ASP A 115 -6.84 5.64 -19.59
CA ASP A 115 -8.25 5.65 -19.17
C ASP A 115 -8.49 6.81 -18.18
N HIS A 116 -8.73 8.00 -18.72
CA HIS A 116 -9.00 9.21 -17.93
C HIS A 116 -10.25 9.06 -17.04
N ASP A 117 -11.18 8.19 -17.43
CA ASP A 117 -12.46 7.96 -16.77
C ASP A 117 -12.49 6.58 -16.09
N SER A 118 -11.34 6.11 -15.62
CA SER A 118 -11.18 4.79 -15.01
C SER A 118 -12.20 4.52 -13.90
N GLU A 119 -12.60 3.27 -13.76
CA GLU A 119 -13.37 2.82 -12.60
C GLU A 119 -12.52 2.86 -11.33
N LEU A 120 -13.19 2.82 -10.19
CA LEU A 120 -12.57 2.74 -8.86
C LEU A 120 -13.26 1.68 -8.02
N VAL A 121 -12.49 0.84 -7.33
CA VAL A 121 -13.03 -0.12 -6.36
C VAL A 121 -12.49 0.22 -4.98
N ILE A 122 -13.40 0.48 -4.04
CA ILE A 122 -13.06 0.73 -2.63
C ILE A 122 -13.58 -0.42 -1.79
N GLY A 123 -12.70 -1.11 -1.07
CA GLY A 123 -13.08 -2.04 -0.02
C GLY A 123 -13.18 -1.34 1.33
N LEU A 124 -14.19 -1.64 2.12
CA LEU A 124 -14.31 -1.20 3.51
C LEU A 124 -14.14 -2.39 4.46
N VAL A 125 -13.22 -2.25 5.41
CA VAL A 125 -13.04 -3.17 6.54
C VAL A 125 -13.30 -2.42 7.84
N GLY A 126 -14.14 -3.02 8.68
CA GLY A 126 -14.47 -2.51 10.01
C GLY A 126 -15.01 -3.64 10.87
N ALA A 127 -14.73 -3.57 12.17
CA ALA A 127 -15.27 -4.53 13.12
C ALA A 127 -16.80 -4.45 13.19
N VAL A 128 -17.45 -5.54 13.63
CA VAL A 128 -18.89 -5.53 13.89
C VAL A 128 -19.23 -4.41 14.89
N GLY A 129 -20.31 -3.69 14.61
CA GLY A 129 -20.71 -2.49 15.34
C GLY A 129 -20.11 -1.18 14.82
N THR A 130 -19.24 -1.21 13.80
CA THR A 130 -18.80 0.01 13.10
C THR A 130 -19.82 0.45 12.04
N ASP A 131 -20.19 1.74 12.04
CA ASP A 131 -21.15 2.30 11.07
C ASP A 131 -20.51 2.58 9.69
N LEU A 132 -20.30 1.51 8.93
CA LEU A 132 -19.76 1.58 7.57
C LEU A 132 -20.74 2.21 6.57
N GLU A 133 -22.04 2.27 6.89
CA GLU A 133 -23.03 2.90 6.01
C GLU A 133 -22.81 4.41 5.96
N HIS A 134 -22.55 5.01 7.12
CA HIS A 134 -22.23 6.43 7.20
C HIS A 134 -20.95 6.77 6.45
N VAL A 135 -19.90 5.96 6.60
CA VAL A 135 -18.63 6.10 5.85
C VAL A 135 -18.87 6.01 4.34
N THR A 136 -19.67 5.03 3.90
CA THR A 136 -20.04 4.87 2.49
C THR A 136 -20.72 6.12 1.94
N LYS A 137 -21.64 6.73 2.71
CA LYS A 137 -22.32 7.96 2.30
C LYS A 137 -21.33 9.12 2.09
N ILE A 138 -20.44 9.38 3.05
CA ILE A 138 -19.45 10.47 2.94
C ILE A 138 -18.52 10.25 1.74
N LEU A 139 -18.08 9.00 1.52
CA LEU A 139 -17.28 8.64 0.34
C LEU A 139 -18.05 8.92 -0.95
N SER A 140 -19.30 8.49 -1.05
CA SER A 140 -20.17 8.74 -2.21
C SER A 140 -20.35 10.24 -2.48
N ASP A 141 -20.61 11.03 -1.44
CA ASP A 141 -20.80 12.49 -1.57
C ASP A 141 -19.53 13.18 -2.08
N ARG A 142 -18.35 12.77 -1.59
CA ARG A 142 -17.06 13.30 -2.06
C ARG A 142 -16.70 12.82 -3.46
N LEU A 143 -16.96 11.55 -3.78
CA LEU A 143 -16.76 10.99 -5.13
C LEU A 143 -17.61 11.72 -6.18
N GLY A 144 -18.80 12.20 -5.81
CA GLY A 144 -19.61 13.06 -6.68
C GLY A 144 -18.91 14.37 -7.09
N LYS A 145 -17.98 14.90 -6.27
CA LYS A 145 -17.17 16.08 -6.63
C LYS A 145 -16.12 15.79 -7.70
N PHE A 146 -15.76 14.52 -7.87
CA PHE A 146 -14.89 14.04 -8.94
C PHE A 146 -15.68 13.59 -10.17
N GLU A 147 -17.00 13.83 -10.19
CA GLU A 147 -17.95 13.35 -11.20
C GLU A 147 -18.10 11.82 -11.24
N TYR A 148 -17.85 11.13 -10.12
CA TYR A 148 -18.04 9.68 -10.03
C TYR A 148 -19.45 9.31 -9.59
N THR A 149 -20.04 8.35 -10.31
CA THR A 149 -21.27 7.67 -9.87
C THR A 149 -20.89 6.51 -8.96
N THR A 150 -21.57 6.37 -7.82
CA THR A 150 -21.23 5.33 -6.83
C THR A 150 -22.26 4.19 -6.80
N LYS A 151 -21.76 2.96 -6.64
CA LYS A 151 -22.57 1.75 -6.41
C LYS A 151 -22.02 1.01 -5.20
N SER A 152 -22.87 0.81 -4.18
CA SER A 152 -22.51 0.05 -2.99
C SER A 152 -22.84 -1.42 -3.17
N ILE A 153 -21.94 -2.30 -2.75
CA ILE A 153 -22.13 -3.76 -2.70
C ILE A 153 -21.83 -4.21 -1.27
N ARG A 154 -22.84 -4.70 -0.55
CA ARG A 154 -22.72 -5.21 0.81
C ARG A 154 -22.66 -6.73 0.76
N ILE A 155 -21.54 -7.32 1.20
CA ILE A 155 -21.34 -8.77 1.16
C ILE A 155 -22.48 -9.54 1.85
N SER A 156 -22.94 -9.07 3.01
CA SER A 156 -24.04 -9.73 3.74
C SER A 156 -25.36 -9.74 2.96
N ASN A 157 -25.73 -8.63 2.32
CA ASN A 157 -27.06 -8.44 1.75
C ASN A 157 -27.11 -8.79 0.26
N ASP A 158 -26.11 -8.37 -0.50
CA ASP A 158 -26.09 -8.49 -1.96
C ASP A 158 -25.46 -9.81 -2.44
N ILE A 159 -24.68 -10.47 -1.58
CA ILE A 159 -23.93 -11.70 -1.94
C ILE A 159 -24.41 -12.91 -1.13
N ILE A 160 -24.36 -12.86 0.21
CA ILE A 160 -24.70 -14.02 1.05
C ILE A 160 -26.21 -14.30 1.03
N THR A 161 -27.03 -13.27 1.28
CA THR A 161 -28.50 -13.44 1.41
C THR A 161 -29.16 -14.08 0.17
N PRO A 162 -28.79 -13.75 -1.08
CA PRO A 162 -29.39 -14.36 -2.27
C PRO A 162 -29.03 -15.83 -2.51
N VAL A 163 -27.93 -16.33 -1.92
CA VAL A 163 -27.40 -17.68 -2.21
C VAL A 163 -27.46 -18.62 -1.02
N ALA A 164 -27.48 -18.09 0.21
CA ALA A 164 -27.55 -18.89 1.42
C ALA A 164 -29.00 -19.07 1.88
N GLU A 165 -29.36 -20.30 2.19
CA GLU A 165 -30.62 -20.62 2.88
C GLU A 165 -30.52 -20.16 4.35
N ILE A 166 -30.97 -18.94 4.62
CA ILE A 166 -30.94 -18.34 5.95
C ILE A 166 -32.38 -18.24 6.47
N GLU A 167 -32.67 -18.94 7.57
CA GLU A 167 -33.93 -18.77 8.27
C GLU A 167 -34.16 -17.32 8.68
N GLN A 168 -35.33 -16.77 8.33
CA GLN A 168 -35.69 -15.42 8.73
C GLN A 168 -35.89 -15.34 10.24
N THR A 169 -35.44 -14.24 10.83
CA THR A 169 -35.61 -13.94 12.25
C THR A 169 -35.78 -12.44 12.44
N LYS A 170 -36.56 -12.06 13.44
CA LYS A 170 -36.72 -10.66 13.86
C LYS A 170 -35.62 -10.21 14.82
N ASP A 171 -34.91 -11.15 15.43
CA ASP A 171 -33.80 -10.87 16.34
C ASP A 171 -32.55 -10.50 15.53
N ASN A 172 -32.05 -9.27 15.74
CA ASN A 172 -30.88 -8.76 15.04
C ASN A 172 -29.59 -9.50 15.40
N TYR A 173 -29.46 -10.02 16.63
CA TYR A 173 -28.32 -10.84 17.01
C TYR A 173 -28.30 -12.11 16.17
N GLN A 174 -29.39 -12.89 16.20
CA GLN A 174 -29.51 -14.12 15.42
C GLN A 174 -29.33 -13.86 13.92
N ARG A 175 -29.86 -12.76 13.40
CA ARG A 175 -29.70 -12.40 11.98
C ARG A 175 -28.23 -12.21 11.61
N ILE A 176 -27.47 -11.45 12.40
CA ILE A 176 -26.03 -11.22 12.15
C ILE A 176 -25.24 -12.52 12.31
N ASP A 177 -25.49 -13.26 13.39
CA ASP A 177 -24.81 -14.52 13.68
C ASP A 177 -25.02 -15.55 12.56
N ARG A 178 -26.26 -15.71 12.08
CA ARG A 178 -26.61 -16.58 10.95
C ARG A 178 -25.92 -16.16 9.65
N LEU A 179 -25.83 -14.87 9.37
CA LEU A 179 -25.09 -14.36 8.19
C LEU A 179 -23.59 -14.65 8.28
N MET A 180 -22.97 -14.48 9.45
CA MET A 180 -21.57 -14.84 9.67
C MET A 180 -21.35 -16.34 9.46
N THR A 181 -22.24 -17.17 10.02
CA THR A 181 -22.20 -18.63 9.87
C THR A 181 -22.39 -19.06 8.42
N ALA A 182 -23.35 -18.47 7.70
CA ALA A 182 -23.58 -18.73 6.29
C ALA A 182 -22.36 -18.35 5.44
N GLY A 183 -21.76 -17.17 5.67
CA GLY A 183 -20.54 -16.74 4.97
C GLY A 183 -19.34 -17.67 5.24
N ASN A 184 -19.19 -18.14 6.47
CA ASN A 184 -18.15 -19.13 6.83
C ASN A 184 -18.39 -20.47 6.12
N LYS A 185 -19.66 -20.92 6.08
CA LYS A 185 -20.06 -22.15 5.41
C LYS A 185 -19.79 -22.07 3.91
N LEU A 186 -20.22 -21.00 3.23
CA LEU A 186 -19.97 -20.80 1.81
C LEU A 186 -18.47 -20.89 1.46
N ARG A 187 -17.61 -20.20 2.23
CA ARG A 187 -16.15 -20.27 2.04
C ARG A 187 -15.59 -21.68 2.28
N LYS A 188 -16.09 -22.39 3.29
CA LYS A 188 -15.67 -23.75 3.61
C LYS A 188 -16.10 -24.76 2.55
N ASP A 189 -17.36 -24.72 2.13
CA ASP A 189 -17.93 -25.64 1.13
C ASP A 189 -17.25 -25.46 -0.23
N ALA A 190 -16.88 -24.23 -0.58
CA ALA A 190 -16.06 -23.91 -1.75
C ALA A 190 -14.57 -24.23 -1.59
N SER A 191 -14.10 -24.50 -0.36
CA SER A 191 -12.68 -24.52 -0.02
C SER A 191 -11.92 -23.27 -0.50
N ASP A 192 -12.60 -22.12 -0.55
CA ASP A 192 -12.07 -20.84 -1.01
C ASP A 192 -12.46 -19.71 -0.06
N LYS A 193 -11.44 -19.15 0.61
CA LYS A 193 -11.61 -18.07 1.59
C LYS A 193 -11.94 -16.72 0.94
N ALA A 194 -11.73 -16.57 -0.37
CA ALA A 194 -12.02 -15.36 -1.13
C ALA A 194 -13.33 -15.44 -1.93
N LEU A 195 -14.11 -16.53 -1.79
CA LEU A 195 -15.33 -16.77 -2.55
C LEU A 195 -16.29 -15.57 -2.58
N LEU A 196 -16.51 -14.94 -1.42
CA LEU A 196 -17.50 -13.87 -1.27
C LEU A 196 -17.14 -12.63 -2.09
N VAL A 197 -15.86 -12.29 -2.22
CA VAL A 197 -15.43 -11.17 -3.06
C VAL A 197 -15.32 -11.53 -4.53
N LYS A 198 -15.09 -12.80 -4.89
CA LYS A 198 -15.24 -13.25 -6.28
C LYS A 198 -16.70 -13.08 -6.73
N ALA A 199 -17.65 -13.36 -5.85
CA ALA A 199 -19.06 -13.08 -6.08
C ALA A 199 -19.38 -11.57 -6.14
N ALA A 200 -18.73 -10.75 -5.31
CA ALA A 200 -18.84 -9.29 -5.45
C ALA A 200 -18.29 -8.80 -6.80
N ALA A 201 -17.17 -9.36 -7.27
CA ALA A 201 -16.59 -9.03 -8.56
C ALA A 201 -17.50 -9.46 -9.73
N ALA A 202 -18.10 -10.65 -9.65
CA ALA A 202 -19.14 -11.09 -10.59
C ALA A 202 -20.37 -10.16 -10.59
N LYS A 203 -20.77 -9.65 -9.41
CA LYS A 203 -21.85 -8.67 -9.29
C LYS A 203 -21.50 -7.34 -9.94
N ILE A 204 -20.25 -6.88 -9.82
CA ILE A 204 -19.75 -5.69 -10.52
C ILE A 204 -19.86 -5.90 -12.03
N SER A 205 -19.41 -7.03 -12.55
CA SER A 205 -19.56 -7.39 -13.98
C SER A 205 -21.01 -7.30 -14.44
N GLN A 206 -21.93 -7.91 -13.68
CA GLN A 206 -23.36 -7.87 -13.99
C GLN A 206 -23.91 -6.44 -14.02
N ILE A 207 -23.51 -5.57 -13.09
CA ILE A 207 -23.92 -4.16 -13.07
C ILE A 207 -23.44 -3.45 -14.35
N ARG A 208 -22.23 -3.76 -14.85
CA ARG A 208 -21.75 -3.20 -16.12
C ARG A 208 -22.64 -3.60 -17.28
N VAL A 209 -22.98 -4.89 -17.38
CA VAL A 209 -23.88 -5.42 -18.42
C VAL A 209 -25.27 -4.78 -18.32
N ASP A 210 -25.81 -4.61 -17.11
CA ASP A 210 -27.13 -4.03 -16.92
C ASP A 210 -27.20 -2.58 -17.44
N ILE A 211 -26.13 -1.80 -17.23
CA ILE A 211 -26.01 -0.39 -17.61
C ILE A 211 -25.59 -0.21 -19.08
N ASN A 212 -24.47 -0.80 -19.49
CA ASN A 212 -23.86 -0.61 -20.82
C ASN A 212 -24.35 -1.61 -21.87
N LYS A 213 -25.11 -2.64 -21.47
CA LYS A 213 -25.49 -3.80 -22.32
C LYS A 213 -24.30 -4.60 -22.87
N LYS A 214 -23.10 -4.36 -22.32
CA LYS A 214 -21.82 -5.00 -22.67
C LYS A 214 -20.93 -5.08 -21.44
N GLU A 215 -19.99 -6.02 -21.44
CA GLU A 215 -18.92 -6.13 -20.43
C GLU A 215 -17.78 -5.12 -20.70
N GLU A 216 -18.13 -3.84 -20.81
CA GLU A 216 -17.18 -2.74 -20.98
C GLU A 216 -17.13 -1.90 -19.68
N PRO A 217 -15.95 -1.36 -19.30
CA PRO A 217 -15.81 -0.47 -18.15
C PRO A 217 -16.82 0.69 -18.13
N LEU A 218 -17.34 1.01 -16.94
CA LEU A 218 -18.19 2.17 -16.74
C LEU A 218 -17.33 3.42 -16.48
N LYS A 219 -17.50 4.46 -17.30
CA LYS A 219 -16.78 5.72 -17.11
C LYS A 219 -17.12 6.38 -15.78
N LYS A 220 -16.10 6.77 -15.00
CA LYS A 220 -16.22 7.46 -13.71
C LYS A 220 -17.24 6.77 -12.77
N HIS A 221 -17.09 5.46 -12.60
CA HIS A 221 -17.89 4.71 -11.63
C HIS A 221 -17.02 4.20 -10.49
N ALA A 222 -17.52 4.35 -9.26
CA ALA A 222 -16.89 3.80 -8.06
C ALA A 222 -17.77 2.70 -7.46
N PHE A 223 -17.19 1.52 -7.24
CA PHE A 223 -17.81 0.40 -6.55
C PHE A 223 -17.28 0.34 -5.12
N ILE A 224 -18.17 0.45 -4.13
CA ILE A 224 -17.81 0.39 -2.72
C ILE A 224 -18.26 -0.95 -2.16
N ILE A 225 -17.30 -1.84 -1.90
CA ILE A 225 -17.54 -3.18 -1.34
C ILE A 225 -17.43 -3.08 0.19
N SER A 226 -18.54 -3.25 0.88
CA SER A 226 -18.62 -3.14 2.34
C SER A 226 -18.54 -4.50 3.03
N SER A 227 -17.89 -4.50 4.21
CA SER A 227 -17.77 -5.66 5.10
C SER A 227 -16.80 -6.74 4.60
N LEU A 228 -15.58 -6.35 4.24
CA LEU A 228 -14.47 -7.28 4.07
C LEU A 228 -13.97 -7.77 5.42
N LYS A 229 -13.73 -9.08 5.54
CA LYS A 229 -13.54 -9.74 6.83
C LYS A 229 -12.45 -10.80 6.83
N HIS A 230 -11.90 -11.14 5.67
CA HIS A 230 -10.82 -12.12 5.54
C HIS A 230 -9.64 -11.57 4.71
N PRO A 231 -8.37 -11.80 5.10
CA PRO A 231 -7.20 -11.33 4.34
C PRO A 231 -7.20 -11.77 2.86
N ASP A 232 -7.58 -13.02 2.59
CA ASP A 232 -7.67 -13.55 1.22
C ASP A 232 -8.67 -12.81 0.33
N GLU A 233 -9.72 -12.20 0.90
CA GLU A 233 -10.65 -11.36 0.15
C GLU A 233 -9.94 -10.11 -0.39
N VAL A 234 -9.14 -9.46 0.46
CA VAL A 234 -8.35 -8.29 0.07
C VAL A 234 -7.30 -8.66 -0.98
N GLN A 235 -6.65 -9.81 -0.82
CA GLN A 235 -5.67 -10.30 -1.79
C GLN A 235 -6.32 -10.62 -3.14
N ALA A 236 -7.51 -11.22 -3.14
CA ALA A 236 -8.26 -11.48 -4.36
C ALA A 236 -8.66 -10.19 -5.07
N LEU A 237 -9.22 -9.20 -4.36
CA LEU A 237 -9.56 -7.89 -4.95
C LEU A 237 -8.35 -7.17 -5.51
N ARG A 238 -7.20 -7.22 -4.82
CA ARG A 238 -5.93 -6.69 -5.35
C ARG A 238 -5.46 -7.43 -6.60
N LYS A 239 -5.63 -8.75 -6.67
CA LYS A 239 -5.31 -9.52 -7.87
C LYS A 239 -6.24 -9.18 -9.03
N ILE A 240 -7.53 -8.94 -8.78
CA ILE A 240 -8.52 -8.63 -9.82
C ILE A 240 -8.31 -7.19 -10.33
N TYR A 241 -8.33 -6.20 -9.44
CA TYR A 241 -8.40 -4.78 -9.79
C TYR A 241 -7.04 -4.05 -9.73
N SER A 242 -5.99 -4.71 -9.25
CA SER A 242 -4.61 -4.16 -9.21
C SER A 242 -4.54 -2.77 -8.58
N ASN A 243 -4.19 -1.75 -9.37
CA ASN A 243 -3.93 -0.38 -8.93
C ASN A 243 -5.20 0.41 -8.60
N GLY A 244 -6.38 -0.01 -9.09
CA GLY A 244 -7.64 0.70 -8.81
C GLY A 244 -8.46 0.11 -7.69
N PHE A 245 -7.89 -0.81 -6.90
CA PHE A 245 -8.47 -1.23 -5.64
C PHE A 245 -7.77 -0.58 -4.46
N PHE A 246 -8.55 0.07 -3.59
CA PHE A 246 -8.09 0.64 -2.34
C PHE A 246 -8.89 0.10 -1.16
N LEU A 247 -8.20 -0.30 -0.11
CA LEU A 247 -8.83 -0.74 1.14
C LEU A 247 -8.81 0.38 2.18
N ILE A 248 -9.98 0.73 2.71
CA ILE A 248 -10.13 1.68 3.82
C ILE A 248 -10.50 0.92 5.08
N GLY A 249 -9.63 1.01 6.09
CA GLY A 249 -9.84 0.44 7.41
C GLY A 249 -10.47 1.47 8.34
N VAL A 250 -11.68 1.17 8.81
CA VAL A 250 -12.44 2.04 9.72
C VAL A 250 -12.34 1.48 11.14
N PHE A 251 -11.56 2.18 11.98
CA PHE A 251 -11.46 1.89 13.40
C PHE A 251 -12.60 2.55 14.16
N ALA A 252 -13.20 1.81 15.09
CA ALA A 252 -14.10 2.35 16.11
C ALA A 252 -13.78 1.67 17.45
N ALA A 253 -13.71 2.47 18.51
CA ALA A 253 -13.46 1.95 19.86
C ALA A 253 -14.52 0.90 20.25
N GLU A 254 -14.12 -0.10 21.03
CA GLU A 254 -15.01 -1.20 21.42
C GLU A 254 -16.26 -0.72 22.15
N SER A 255 -16.11 0.20 23.10
CA SER A 255 -17.25 0.82 23.81
C SER A 255 -18.27 1.43 22.85
N ARG A 256 -17.80 2.09 21.78
CA ARG A 256 -18.67 2.68 20.74
C ARG A 256 -19.35 1.62 19.89
N ARG A 257 -18.63 0.54 19.54
CA ARG A 257 -19.20 -0.59 18.78
C ARG A 257 -20.29 -1.29 19.58
N VAL A 258 -20.06 -1.52 20.88
CA VAL A 258 -21.06 -2.06 21.81
C VAL A 258 -22.27 -1.12 21.89
N GLU A 259 -22.05 0.17 22.11
CA GLU A 259 -23.13 1.17 22.16
C GLU A 259 -23.96 1.20 20.87
N TYR A 260 -23.32 1.13 19.70
CA TYR A 260 -24.00 1.09 18.41
C TYR A 260 -24.83 -0.20 18.24
N LEU A 261 -24.29 -1.36 18.62
CA LEU A 261 -25.03 -2.63 18.55
C LEU A 261 -26.26 -2.61 19.47
N ILE A 262 -26.14 -2.03 20.67
CA ILE A 262 -27.25 -1.92 21.62
C ILE A 262 -28.29 -0.91 21.11
N LYS A 263 -27.87 0.35 20.89
CA LYS A 263 -28.81 1.46 20.62
C LYS A 263 -29.36 1.46 19.20
N ASN A 264 -28.55 1.11 18.21
CA ASN A 264 -28.93 1.22 16.79
C ASN A 264 -29.34 -0.13 16.18
N LYS A 265 -28.94 -1.26 16.77
CA LYS A 265 -29.30 -2.60 16.28
C LYS A 265 -30.19 -3.39 17.23
N ASP A 266 -30.55 -2.85 18.40
CA ASP A 266 -31.45 -3.49 19.37
C ASP A 266 -30.96 -4.88 19.79
N ILE A 267 -29.68 -4.96 20.18
CA ILE A 267 -29.01 -6.19 20.62
C ILE A 267 -28.66 -6.07 22.10
N SER A 268 -28.86 -7.14 22.90
CA SER A 268 -28.47 -7.11 24.32
C SER A 268 -26.96 -6.95 24.50
N PRO A 269 -26.48 -6.37 25.62
CA PRO A 269 -25.05 -6.21 25.88
C PRO A 269 -24.25 -7.52 25.77
N GLU A 270 -24.78 -8.61 26.31
CA GLU A 270 -24.14 -9.93 26.30
C GLU A 270 -24.00 -10.46 24.86
N ASN A 271 -25.06 -10.32 24.06
CA ASN A 271 -25.06 -10.73 22.66
C ASN A 271 -24.14 -9.86 21.79
N ALA A 272 -24.03 -8.56 22.11
CA ALA A 272 -23.10 -7.66 21.43
C ALA A 272 -21.65 -8.07 21.69
N GLU A 273 -21.28 -8.40 22.92
CA GLU A 273 -19.94 -8.92 23.27
C GLU A 273 -19.62 -10.23 22.53
N LEU A 274 -20.58 -11.16 22.44
CA LEU A 274 -20.40 -12.40 21.70
C LEU A 274 -20.09 -12.15 20.22
N LEU A 275 -20.83 -11.24 19.56
CA LEU A 275 -20.58 -10.86 18.17
C LEU A 275 -19.20 -10.23 17.99
N ILE A 276 -18.83 -9.30 18.88
CA ILE A 276 -17.53 -8.62 18.83
C ILE A 276 -16.39 -9.62 18.95
N ASN A 277 -16.46 -10.52 19.94
CA ASN A 277 -15.43 -11.54 20.15
C ASN A 277 -15.32 -12.50 18.96
N ARG A 278 -16.46 -12.86 18.36
CA ARG A 278 -16.51 -13.71 17.15
C ARG A 278 -15.89 -13.02 15.92
N ASP A 279 -16.14 -11.73 15.72
CA ASP A 279 -15.71 -11.00 14.51
C ASP A 279 -14.19 -10.75 14.42
N VAL A 280 -13.51 -10.68 15.56
CA VAL A 280 -12.10 -10.28 15.65
C VAL A 280 -11.16 -11.28 14.98
N ASP A 281 -11.22 -12.55 15.40
CA ASP A 281 -10.32 -13.63 14.95
C ASP A 281 -10.92 -15.00 15.34
N GLU A 282 -11.75 -15.59 14.48
CA GLU A 282 -12.31 -16.93 14.71
C GLU A 282 -11.21 -18.01 14.62
N SER A 283 -11.32 -19.08 15.39
CA SER A 283 -10.40 -20.22 15.29
C SER A 283 -10.54 -20.99 13.97
N ASN A 284 -11.69 -20.86 13.30
CA ASN A 284 -11.97 -21.45 12.00
C ASN A 284 -11.18 -20.71 10.91
N PRO A 285 -10.35 -21.41 10.10
CA PRO A 285 -9.61 -20.79 8.99
C PRO A 285 -10.48 -20.16 7.89
N PHE A 286 -11.76 -20.55 7.80
CA PHE A 286 -12.77 -19.95 6.91
C PHE A 286 -13.69 -18.99 7.67
N GLY A 287 -13.29 -18.56 8.87
CA GLY A 287 -14.03 -17.66 9.75
C GLY A 287 -13.72 -16.18 9.49
N GLN A 288 -14.25 -15.31 10.33
CA GLN A 288 -13.94 -13.89 10.32
C GLN A 288 -12.53 -13.69 10.90
N HIS A 289 -11.70 -12.94 10.18
CA HIS A 289 -10.37 -12.52 10.60
C HIS A 289 -10.23 -11.02 10.35
N THR A 290 -11.18 -10.24 10.87
CA THR A 290 -11.34 -8.82 10.58
C THR A 290 -10.10 -8.02 10.98
N ARG A 291 -9.47 -8.40 12.10
CA ARG A 291 -8.22 -7.79 12.55
C ARG A 291 -7.14 -7.91 11.48
N ASN A 292 -6.81 -9.13 11.07
CA ASN A 292 -5.80 -9.43 10.04
C ASN A 292 -6.12 -8.71 8.71
N THR A 293 -7.41 -8.58 8.39
CA THR A 293 -7.90 -7.88 7.20
C THR A 293 -7.67 -6.37 7.28
N TYR A 294 -7.95 -5.76 8.44
CA TYR A 294 -7.78 -4.32 8.69
C TYR A 294 -6.36 -3.83 8.44
N HIS A 295 -5.35 -4.65 8.75
CA HIS A 295 -3.95 -4.32 8.48
C HIS A 295 -3.58 -4.09 7.05
N LEU A 296 -4.29 -4.76 6.16
CA LEU A 296 -4.00 -4.67 4.75
C LEU A 296 -4.46 -3.33 4.19
N SER A 297 -5.10 -2.47 4.99
CA SER A 297 -5.67 -1.20 4.56
C SER A 297 -4.62 -0.26 3.99
N ASP A 298 -5.04 0.42 2.94
CA ASP A 298 -4.29 1.46 2.26
C ASP A 298 -4.52 2.82 2.95
N PHE A 299 -5.64 2.97 3.64
CA PHE A 299 -5.97 4.13 4.47
C PHE A 299 -6.59 3.69 5.80
N PHE A 300 -6.23 4.36 6.88
CA PHE A 300 -6.74 4.11 8.22
C PHE A 300 -7.54 5.32 8.69
N ILE A 301 -8.79 5.09 9.07
CA ILE A 301 -9.76 6.13 9.44
C ILE A 301 -10.29 5.83 10.84
N ASN A 302 -10.42 6.85 11.69
CA ASN A 302 -10.95 6.70 13.03
C ASN A 302 -12.38 7.28 13.14
N TYR A 303 -13.35 6.40 13.38
CA TYR A 303 -14.73 6.72 13.67
C TYR A 303 -14.95 6.81 15.19
N ASP A 304 -14.77 8.01 15.74
CA ASP A 304 -14.99 8.29 17.17
C ASP A 304 -16.30 9.06 17.45
N GLY A 305 -17.10 9.31 16.41
CA GLY A 305 -18.34 10.08 16.50
C GLY A 305 -18.25 11.54 16.08
N ASN A 306 -17.03 12.07 15.90
CA ASN A 306 -16.86 13.39 15.32
C ASN A 306 -17.00 13.30 13.78
N ILE A 307 -18.19 13.65 13.29
CA ILE A 307 -18.54 13.59 11.86
C ILE A 307 -17.65 14.51 11.02
N ASP A 308 -17.32 15.70 11.52
CA ASP A 308 -16.49 16.67 10.79
C ASP A 308 -15.08 16.13 10.60
N ARG A 309 -14.48 15.53 11.64
CA ARG A 309 -13.16 14.91 11.53
C ARG A 309 -13.17 13.73 10.58
N LEU A 310 -14.16 12.83 10.71
CA LEU A 310 -14.34 11.70 9.80
C LEU A 310 -14.44 12.17 8.34
N GLN A 311 -15.21 13.22 8.10
CA GLN A 311 -15.37 13.80 6.77
C GLN A 311 -14.06 14.37 6.24
N HIS A 312 -13.32 15.12 7.06
CA HIS A 312 -12.01 15.65 6.70
C HIS A 312 -11.01 14.56 6.35
N ASP A 313 -10.94 13.49 7.14
CA ASP A 313 -10.01 12.37 6.91
C ASP A 313 -10.33 11.66 5.58
N LEU A 314 -11.62 11.34 5.34
CA LEU A 314 -12.05 10.70 4.09
C LEU A 314 -11.87 11.59 2.86
N TRP A 315 -12.11 12.90 2.98
CA TRP A 315 -11.92 13.84 1.88
C TRP A 315 -10.45 14.00 1.53
N ARG A 316 -9.57 14.12 2.52
CA ARG A 316 -8.13 14.15 2.30
C ARG A 316 -7.64 12.88 1.60
N THR A 317 -8.15 11.71 1.99
CA THR A 317 -7.86 10.43 1.32
C THR A 317 -8.24 10.47 -0.15
N LEU A 318 -9.46 10.90 -0.48
CA LEU A 318 -9.91 10.97 -1.87
C LEU A 318 -9.12 12.03 -2.67
N ASP A 319 -8.82 13.18 -2.11
CA ASP A 319 -8.00 14.21 -2.79
C ASP A 319 -6.62 13.68 -3.18
N LEU A 320 -5.99 12.87 -2.31
CA LEU A 320 -4.74 12.18 -2.63
C LEU A 320 -4.92 11.13 -3.73
N MET A 321 -5.98 10.33 -3.67
CA MET A 321 -6.30 9.34 -4.69
C MET A 321 -6.52 9.98 -6.07
N PHE A 322 -7.06 11.20 -6.11
CA PHE A 322 -7.30 11.99 -7.33
C PHE A 322 -6.14 12.96 -7.66
N GLY A 323 -4.97 12.76 -7.05
CA GLY A 323 -3.73 13.40 -7.47
C GLY A 323 -3.63 14.87 -7.09
N SER A 324 -4.27 15.31 -6.00
CA SER A 324 -4.13 16.67 -5.49
C SER A 324 -2.64 17.00 -5.24
N PRO A 325 -2.09 18.03 -5.90
CA PRO A 325 -0.65 18.23 -5.98
C PRO A 325 0.00 18.69 -4.67
N PHE A 326 -0.78 19.29 -3.78
CA PHE A 326 -0.29 19.98 -2.59
C PHE A 326 -0.60 19.25 -1.28
N VAL A 327 -1.22 18.08 -1.33
CA VAL A 327 -1.42 17.25 -0.14
C VAL A 327 -0.11 16.51 0.18
N THR A 328 0.56 16.93 1.25
CA THR A 328 1.81 16.32 1.74
C THR A 328 1.55 15.37 2.91
N PRO A 329 2.42 14.37 3.17
CA PRO A 329 2.24 13.47 4.29
C PRO A 329 2.25 14.23 5.63
N THR A 330 1.43 13.79 6.57
CA THR A 330 1.55 14.21 7.98
C THR A 330 2.79 13.58 8.61
N PHE A 331 3.21 14.10 9.75
CA PHE A 331 4.34 13.51 10.47
C PHE A 331 4.03 12.10 10.99
N ASP A 332 2.76 11.82 11.34
CA ASP A 332 2.32 10.48 11.73
C ASP A 332 2.37 9.52 10.54
N GLU A 333 1.92 9.92 9.35
CA GLU A 333 1.99 9.13 8.12
C GLU A 333 3.45 8.80 7.76
N PHE A 334 4.34 9.80 7.84
CA PHE A 334 5.77 9.61 7.61
C PHE A 334 6.39 8.67 8.65
N SER A 335 6.12 8.88 9.94
CA SER A 335 6.69 8.05 11.02
C SER A 335 6.19 6.61 10.95
N MET A 336 4.92 6.40 10.60
CA MET A 336 4.37 5.06 10.41
C MET A 336 4.95 4.37 9.17
N PHE A 337 5.16 5.12 8.08
CA PHE A 337 5.89 4.61 6.92
C PHE A 337 7.32 4.21 7.28
N MET A 338 8.03 4.98 8.10
CA MET A 338 9.38 4.63 8.58
C MET A 338 9.37 3.39 9.49
N ALA A 339 8.37 3.24 10.37
CA ALA A 339 8.20 2.03 11.18
C ALA A 339 7.97 0.80 10.30
N PHE A 340 7.10 0.89 9.30
CA PHE A 340 6.89 -0.17 8.32
C PHE A 340 8.15 -0.45 7.49
N SER A 341 8.86 0.57 7.02
CA SER A 341 10.12 0.38 6.30
C SER A 341 11.15 -0.36 7.16
N ALA A 342 11.21 -0.06 8.46
CA ALA A 342 12.06 -0.79 9.39
C ALA A 342 11.62 -2.24 9.56
N SER A 343 10.32 -2.55 9.57
CA SER A 343 9.80 -3.92 9.71
C SER A 343 10.27 -4.85 8.59
N LEU A 344 10.46 -4.33 7.38
CA LEU A 344 10.85 -5.12 6.20
C LEU A 344 12.21 -5.83 6.34
N ARG A 345 13.07 -5.40 7.29
CA ARG A 345 14.35 -6.06 7.57
C ARG A 345 14.25 -7.28 8.47
N SER A 346 13.11 -7.47 9.14
CA SER A 346 12.87 -8.58 10.06
C SER A 346 12.82 -9.91 9.32
N ALA A 347 13.52 -10.90 9.86
CA ALA A 347 13.48 -12.30 9.43
C ALA A 347 12.80 -13.21 10.47
N ASP A 348 11.98 -12.65 11.36
CA ASP A 348 11.19 -13.39 12.33
C ASP A 348 10.22 -14.35 11.62
N LEU A 349 10.13 -15.59 12.11
CA LEU A 349 9.36 -16.66 11.48
C LEU A 349 7.83 -16.46 11.60
N SER A 350 7.38 -15.60 12.52
CA SER A 350 5.96 -15.37 12.79
C SER A 350 5.43 -14.14 12.07
N ARG A 351 6.10 -12.98 12.20
CA ARG A 351 5.60 -11.71 11.64
C ARG A 351 6.71 -10.67 11.48
N GLN A 352 6.53 -9.75 10.54
CA GLN A 352 7.37 -8.55 10.43
C GLN A 352 6.71 -7.38 11.15
N VAL A 353 7.38 -6.86 12.19
CA VAL A 353 6.95 -5.73 13.01
C VAL A 353 8.06 -4.71 13.06
N GLY A 354 7.70 -3.43 12.96
CA GLY A 354 8.66 -2.33 13.02
C GLY A 354 8.14 -1.21 13.89
N ALA A 355 9.08 -0.47 14.48
CA ALA A 355 8.80 0.67 15.32
C ALA A 355 9.82 1.79 15.12
N VAL A 356 9.40 3.01 15.37
CA VAL A 356 10.29 4.18 15.45
C VAL A 356 9.99 5.00 16.68
N VAL A 357 11.03 5.55 17.29
CA VAL A 357 10.93 6.57 18.33
C VAL A 357 11.17 7.93 17.69
N THR A 358 10.33 8.90 18.03
CA THR A 358 10.42 10.26 17.52
C THR A 358 10.47 11.28 18.64
N LYS A 359 11.21 12.37 18.42
CA LYS A 359 11.31 13.48 19.34
C LYS A 359 11.38 14.77 18.54
N ASN A 360 10.57 15.77 18.89
CA ASN A 360 10.52 17.06 18.18
C ASN A 360 10.35 16.91 16.66
N LYS A 361 9.43 16.04 16.22
CA LYS A 361 9.19 15.72 14.80
C LYS A 361 10.44 15.22 14.06
N SER A 362 11.32 14.50 14.76
CA SER A 362 12.50 13.84 14.17
C SER A 362 12.50 12.37 14.58
N ILE A 363 12.85 11.47 13.67
CA ILE A 363 13.10 10.06 14.00
C ILE A 363 14.43 9.98 14.75
N VAL A 364 14.42 9.43 15.96
CA VAL A 364 15.59 9.32 16.84
C VAL A 364 15.95 7.88 17.20
N GLY A 365 15.09 6.92 16.85
CA GLY A 365 15.35 5.49 17.02
C GLY A 365 14.51 4.68 16.05
N THR A 366 15.04 3.56 15.60
CA THR A 366 14.35 2.60 14.74
C THR A 366 14.51 1.20 15.32
N GLY A 367 13.52 0.36 15.10
CA GLY A 367 13.50 -1.01 15.61
C GLY A 367 12.69 -1.92 14.71
N ALA A 368 13.09 -3.19 14.67
CA ALA A 368 12.35 -4.27 14.04
C ALA A 368 12.37 -5.48 14.96
N ASN A 369 11.39 -6.38 14.87
CA ASN A 369 11.46 -7.61 15.63
C ASN A 369 12.48 -8.55 14.98
N ASP A 370 13.63 -8.74 15.62
CA ASP A 370 14.66 -9.67 15.15
C ASP A 370 15.55 -10.12 16.31
N VAL A 371 16.42 -11.09 16.04
CA VAL A 371 17.33 -11.69 17.02
C VAL A 371 18.47 -10.71 17.33
N PRO A 372 18.74 -10.43 18.63
CA PRO A 372 19.81 -9.53 19.03
C PRO A 372 21.20 -10.15 18.79
N LYS A 373 22.19 -9.31 18.49
CA LYS A 373 23.59 -9.71 18.26
C LYS A 373 24.46 -9.36 19.46
N TYR A 374 25.49 -10.16 19.72
CA TYR A 374 26.55 -9.82 20.67
C TYR A 374 27.18 -8.47 20.33
N GLY A 375 27.39 -7.60 21.33
CA GLY A 375 27.84 -6.23 21.14
C GLY A 375 26.73 -5.21 20.88
N GLY A 376 25.48 -5.65 20.77
CA GLY A 376 24.30 -4.79 20.58
C GLY A 376 23.79 -4.79 19.14
N GLY A 377 22.56 -4.29 18.96
CA GLY A 377 21.85 -4.34 17.68
C GLY A 377 21.34 -5.75 17.36
N GLN A 378 21.08 -5.99 16.08
CA GLN A 378 20.51 -7.23 15.56
C GLN A 378 21.36 -7.77 14.40
N TYR A 379 21.13 -9.02 14.03
CA TYR A 379 21.84 -9.63 12.90
C TYR A 379 21.46 -8.98 11.56
N TRP A 380 22.47 -8.81 10.70
CA TRP A 380 22.35 -8.39 9.32
C TRP A 380 23.05 -9.41 8.44
N PRO A 381 22.61 -9.59 7.18
CA PRO A 381 23.37 -10.39 6.24
C PRO A 381 24.70 -9.69 5.91
N GLU A 382 25.79 -10.44 5.92
CA GLU A 382 27.14 -9.94 5.67
C GLU A 382 27.66 -10.51 4.34
N SER A 383 28.43 -9.72 3.59
CA SER A 383 29.07 -10.20 2.35
C SER A 383 30.43 -10.81 2.66
N ASN A 384 30.69 -12.00 2.12
CA ASN A 384 32.00 -12.65 2.16
C ASN A 384 32.81 -12.44 0.87
N GLY A 385 32.38 -11.52 0.00
CA GLY A 385 32.99 -11.27 -1.32
C GLY A 385 32.51 -12.22 -2.45
N LYS A 386 31.79 -13.29 -2.13
CA LYS A 386 31.13 -14.19 -3.10
C LYS A 386 29.62 -14.16 -2.98
N GLU A 387 29.12 -14.15 -1.75
CA GLU A 387 27.70 -14.24 -1.42
C GLU A 387 27.37 -13.25 -0.28
N ILE A 388 26.08 -12.97 -0.11
CA ILE A 388 25.53 -12.20 1.01
C ILE A 388 24.69 -13.17 1.82
N LEU A 389 25.12 -13.49 3.04
CA LEU A 389 24.51 -14.54 3.86
C LEU A 389 24.29 -14.05 5.29
N ASP A 390 23.21 -14.54 5.91
CA ASP A 390 23.05 -14.42 7.36
C ASP A 390 24.06 -15.33 8.08
N GLN A 391 24.52 -14.86 9.25
CA GLN A 391 25.38 -15.65 10.11
C GLN A 391 24.67 -16.93 10.56
N LYS A 392 25.36 -18.08 10.46
CA LYS A 392 24.85 -19.37 10.94
C LYS A 392 24.49 -19.30 12.43
N GLY A 393 23.23 -19.59 12.75
CA GLY A 393 22.68 -19.50 14.10
C GLY A 393 22.32 -18.08 14.55
N GLY A 394 22.54 -17.06 13.72
CA GLY A 394 22.19 -15.67 14.01
C GLY A 394 20.68 -15.46 14.05
N ARG A 395 19.94 -16.02 13.08
CA ARG A 395 18.48 -15.92 13.00
C ARG A 395 17.80 -17.28 13.14
N ASP A 396 16.53 -17.31 13.55
CA ASP A 396 15.82 -18.56 13.86
C ASP A 396 15.70 -19.48 12.64
N TYR A 397 15.47 -18.91 11.45
CA TYR A 397 15.45 -19.69 10.22
C TYR A 397 16.80 -20.38 9.93
N THR A 398 17.92 -19.79 10.35
CA THR A 398 19.26 -20.41 10.21
C THR A 398 19.52 -21.52 11.24
N LEU A 399 18.69 -21.61 12.29
CA LEU A 399 18.66 -22.74 13.22
C LEU A 399 17.72 -23.86 12.76
N GLY A 400 16.81 -23.58 11.81
CA GLY A 400 15.80 -24.53 11.33
C GLY A 400 14.68 -24.84 12.32
N LYS A 401 14.55 -24.06 13.40
CA LYS A 401 13.48 -24.22 14.41
C LYS A 401 13.11 -22.89 15.05
N ASP A 402 11.86 -22.78 15.51
CA ASP A 402 11.37 -21.72 16.38
C ASP A 402 11.59 -22.14 17.85
N PRO A 403 12.50 -21.49 18.61
CA PRO A 403 12.77 -21.84 20.00
C PRO A 403 11.55 -21.70 20.92
N ASN A 404 10.66 -20.76 20.64
CA ASN A 404 9.45 -20.53 21.45
C ASN A 404 8.43 -21.65 21.25
N VAL A 405 8.25 -22.13 20.01
CA VAL A 405 7.42 -23.32 19.74
C VAL A 405 8.01 -24.56 20.41
N ALA A 406 9.33 -24.75 20.30
CA ALA A 406 10.01 -25.89 20.89
C ALA A 406 9.86 -25.92 22.42
N GLU A 407 10.01 -24.77 23.08
CA GLU A 407 9.89 -24.68 24.54
C GLU A 407 8.44 -24.90 25.00
N ARG A 408 7.44 -24.34 24.29
CA ARG A 408 6.03 -24.65 24.60
C ARG A 408 5.74 -26.14 24.50
N GLN A 409 6.29 -26.82 23.51
CA GLN A 409 6.12 -28.27 23.38
C GLN A 409 6.80 -29.01 24.54
N ALA A 410 7.99 -28.59 24.96
CA ALA A 410 8.67 -29.15 26.12
C ALA A 410 7.87 -28.97 27.42
N ILE A 411 7.24 -27.81 27.63
CA ILE A 411 6.34 -27.57 28.78
C ILE A 411 5.13 -28.49 28.73
N ILE A 412 4.50 -28.66 27.55
CA ILE A 412 3.37 -29.59 27.39
C ILE A 412 3.82 -31.02 27.73
N ASP A 413 4.96 -31.46 27.21
CA ASP A 413 5.46 -32.81 27.46
C ASP A 413 5.91 -33.00 28.92
N ASP A 414 6.37 -31.95 29.60
CA ASP A 414 6.63 -31.97 31.05
C ASP A 414 5.35 -32.15 31.87
N ILE A 415 4.27 -31.42 31.53
CA ILE A 415 2.95 -31.60 32.17
C ILE A 415 2.43 -33.03 31.94
N LEU A 416 2.56 -33.55 30.72
CA LEU A 416 2.08 -34.89 30.37
C LEU A 416 2.81 -36.02 31.10
N ARG A 417 4.07 -35.81 31.57
CA ARG A 417 4.77 -36.79 32.40
C ARG A 417 4.04 -37.10 33.71
N GLY A 418 3.26 -36.15 34.23
CA GLY A 418 2.41 -36.33 35.42
C GLY A 418 1.03 -36.93 35.13
N ILE A 419 0.70 -37.22 33.88
CA ILE A 419 -0.63 -37.65 33.43
C ILE A 419 -0.58 -39.10 32.92
N PRO A 420 -1.59 -39.95 33.21
CA PRO A 420 -1.71 -41.28 32.63
C PRO A 420 -1.64 -41.28 31.09
N ALA A 421 -0.90 -42.24 30.52
CA ALA A 421 -0.58 -42.27 29.09
C ALA A 421 -1.81 -42.37 28.18
N ASP A 422 -2.89 -43.02 28.64
CA ASP A 422 -4.17 -43.15 27.96
C ASP A 422 -4.90 -41.79 27.79
N GLN A 423 -4.56 -40.79 28.61
CA GLN A 423 -5.16 -39.46 28.58
C GLN A 423 -4.31 -38.42 27.83
N HIS A 424 -3.11 -38.77 27.39
CA HIS A 424 -2.16 -37.82 26.79
C HIS A 424 -2.73 -37.07 25.59
N GLY A 425 -3.48 -37.75 24.71
CA GLY A 425 -4.09 -37.12 23.54
C GLY A 425 -5.07 -36.00 23.92
N ILE A 426 -6.03 -36.32 24.80
CA ILE A 426 -7.07 -35.39 25.23
C ILE A 426 -6.47 -34.19 25.95
N VAL A 427 -5.52 -34.43 26.87
CA VAL A 427 -4.87 -33.35 27.63
C VAL A 427 -4.00 -32.48 26.71
N ARG A 428 -3.25 -33.07 25.77
CA ARG A 428 -2.46 -32.31 24.80
C ARG A 428 -3.34 -31.39 23.96
N ASP A 429 -4.49 -31.87 23.49
CA ASP A 429 -5.43 -31.07 22.71
C ASP A 429 -6.01 -29.92 23.55
N ALA A 430 -6.40 -30.18 24.79
CA ALA A 430 -6.86 -29.15 25.72
C ALA A 430 -5.79 -28.09 25.98
N LEU A 431 -4.53 -28.48 26.21
CA LEU A 431 -3.41 -27.57 26.40
C LEU A 431 -3.13 -26.71 25.16
N ASN A 432 -3.18 -27.31 23.97
CA ASN A 432 -3.02 -26.62 22.68
C ASN A 432 -4.12 -25.60 22.40
N GLN A 433 -5.31 -25.77 22.99
CA GLN A 433 -6.43 -24.83 22.91
C GLN A 433 -6.44 -23.81 24.06
N SER A 434 -5.61 -24.02 25.08
CA SER A 434 -5.53 -23.14 26.25
C SER A 434 -4.73 -21.86 25.99
N LYS A 435 -4.72 -20.96 26.98
CA LYS A 435 -3.90 -19.74 26.95
C LYS A 435 -2.38 -20.01 26.92
N LEU A 436 -1.93 -21.23 27.24
CA LEU A 436 -0.52 -21.64 27.17
C LEU A 436 0.08 -21.42 25.77
N ARG A 437 -0.74 -21.58 24.72
CA ARG A 437 -0.32 -21.36 23.34
C ARG A 437 0.08 -19.91 23.05
N ASN A 438 -0.34 -18.95 23.88
CA ASN A 438 -0.02 -17.53 23.70
C ASN A 438 1.32 -17.11 24.34
N LEU A 439 2.07 -18.03 24.96
CA LEU A 439 3.40 -17.72 25.51
C LEU A 439 4.38 -17.37 24.38
N THR A 440 5.08 -16.26 24.55
CA THR A 440 6.04 -15.68 23.58
C THR A 440 7.43 -15.43 24.16
N GLU A 441 7.59 -15.61 25.47
CA GLU A 441 8.75 -15.22 26.27
C GLU A 441 10.02 -16.01 25.94
N TYR A 442 9.87 -17.19 25.33
CA TYR A 442 10.99 -18.07 24.99
C TYR A 442 11.53 -17.83 23.57
N GLY A 443 10.98 -16.85 22.86
CA GLY A 443 11.53 -16.40 21.57
C GLY A 443 12.86 -15.68 21.77
N ARG A 444 13.82 -15.88 20.85
CA ARG A 444 15.10 -15.14 20.88
C ARG A 444 14.94 -13.69 20.41
N VAL A 445 13.84 -13.40 19.74
CA VAL A 445 13.58 -12.12 19.09
C VAL A 445 13.30 -11.03 20.11
N VAL A 446 14.01 -9.90 19.98
CA VAL A 446 13.65 -8.65 20.66
C VAL A 446 12.55 -7.98 19.84
N HIS A 447 11.47 -7.55 20.49
CA HIS A 447 10.37 -6.87 19.82
C HIS A 447 10.79 -5.51 19.26
N ALA A 448 10.09 -5.05 18.21
CA ALA A 448 10.43 -3.83 17.49
C ALA A 448 10.43 -2.59 18.40
N GLU A 449 9.46 -2.49 19.30
CA GLU A 449 9.34 -1.37 20.25
C GLU A 449 10.52 -1.34 21.21
N MET A 450 10.95 -2.51 21.70
CA MET A 450 12.11 -2.65 22.57
C MET A 450 13.40 -2.30 21.83
N ASP A 451 13.59 -2.81 20.60
CA ASP A 451 14.78 -2.48 19.80
C ASP A 451 14.82 -0.99 19.42
N ALA A 452 13.67 -0.36 19.18
CA ALA A 452 13.61 1.08 18.90
C ALA A 452 14.02 1.94 20.12
N LEU A 453 13.65 1.52 21.33
CA LEU A 453 14.12 2.16 22.57
C LEU A 453 15.60 1.88 22.83
N LEU A 454 16.04 0.63 22.61
CA LEU A 454 17.43 0.23 22.78
C LEU A 454 18.34 0.89 21.74
N SER A 455 17.87 1.17 20.53
CA SER A 455 18.66 1.91 19.53
C SER A 455 18.90 3.34 19.97
N CYS A 456 17.90 4.02 20.54
CA CYS A 456 18.13 5.31 21.20
C CYS A 456 19.18 5.21 22.31
N ALA A 457 19.10 4.19 23.17
CA ALA A 457 20.04 4.00 24.27
C ALA A 457 21.48 3.74 23.79
N ARG A 458 21.67 2.91 22.75
CA ARG A 458 22.98 2.65 22.12
C ARG A 458 23.62 3.93 21.59
N GLU A 459 22.82 4.82 21.02
CA GLU A 459 23.26 6.12 20.50
C GLU A 459 23.27 7.24 21.55
N SER A 460 23.06 6.92 22.84
CA SER A 460 23.00 7.89 23.95
C SER A 460 21.93 8.98 23.78
N ILE A 461 20.79 8.64 23.15
CA ILE A 461 19.65 9.53 22.94
C ILE A 461 18.56 9.28 24.00
N GLY A 462 18.22 10.30 24.76
CA GLY A 462 17.17 10.21 25.79
C GLY A 462 15.74 10.20 25.22
N THR A 463 14.94 9.22 25.63
CA THR A 463 13.54 8.98 25.18
C THR A 463 12.48 9.68 26.02
N GLN A 464 12.84 10.42 27.07
CA GLN A 464 11.88 11.17 27.89
C GLN A 464 11.05 12.11 27.02
N ASN A 465 9.73 12.03 27.16
CA ASN A 465 8.70 12.77 26.42
C ASN A 465 8.71 12.53 24.90
N ALA A 466 9.35 11.45 24.44
CA ALA A 466 9.32 11.02 23.04
C ALA A 466 8.01 10.29 22.70
N GLU A 467 7.78 10.09 21.40
CA GLU A 467 6.60 9.40 20.85
C GLU A 467 7.06 8.14 20.11
N LEU A 468 6.30 7.05 20.19
CA LEU A 468 6.64 5.79 19.55
C LEU A 468 5.56 5.43 18.52
N TYR A 469 5.98 5.05 17.32
CA TYR A 469 5.09 4.56 16.27
C TYR A 469 5.42 3.09 16.03
N CYS A 470 4.42 2.22 15.99
CA CYS A 470 4.60 0.79 15.76
C CYS A 470 3.59 0.24 14.75
N THR A 471 4.02 -0.70 13.91
CA THR A 471 3.12 -1.39 12.97
C THR A 471 2.11 -2.29 13.67
N THR A 472 2.34 -2.63 14.94
CA THR A 472 1.44 -3.42 15.77
C THR A 472 1.24 -2.79 17.15
N PHE A 473 0.07 -2.97 17.78
CA PHE A 473 -0.13 -2.57 19.17
C PHE A 473 0.84 -3.32 20.11
N PRO A 474 1.54 -2.59 21.01
CA PRO A 474 2.53 -3.19 21.89
C PRO A 474 1.97 -4.24 22.85
N CYS A 475 2.68 -5.37 22.97
CA CYS A 475 2.33 -6.37 23.98
C CYS A 475 2.58 -5.84 25.40
N HIS A 476 2.04 -6.51 26.42
CA HIS A 476 2.23 -6.14 27.83
C HIS A 476 3.72 -6.09 28.23
N ASN A 477 4.57 -6.94 27.65
CA ASN A 477 6.01 -6.90 27.86
C ASN A 477 6.68 -5.66 27.24
N CYS A 478 6.21 -5.17 26.09
CA CYS A 478 6.71 -3.92 25.51
C CYS A 478 6.19 -2.70 26.27
N ALA A 479 4.93 -2.74 26.71
CA ALA A 479 4.26 -1.65 27.40
C ALA A 479 5.02 -1.18 28.65
N LYS A 480 5.49 -2.10 29.50
CA LYS A 480 6.30 -1.75 30.69
C LYS A 480 7.61 -1.02 30.34
N HIS A 481 8.23 -1.36 29.20
CA HIS A 481 9.46 -0.69 28.73
C HIS A 481 9.14 0.71 28.17
N ILE A 482 8.04 0.84 27.42
CA ILE A 482 7.55 2.13 26.90
C ILE A 482 7.29 3.11 28.05
N ILE A 483 6.58 2.65 29.09
CA ILE A 483 6.29 3.46 30.30
C ILE A 483 7.61 3.84 30.98
N SER A 484 8.47 2.86 31.26
CA SER A 484 9.74 3.10 31.96
C SER A 484 10.70 4.01 31.18
N ALA A 485 10.60 4.05 29.86
CA ALA A 485 11.42 4.90 29.00
C ALA A 485 10.93 6.36 28.93
N GLY A 486 9.80 6.69 29.55
CA GLY A 486 9.23 8.03 29.56
C GLY A 486 8.59 8.44 28.23
N ILE A 487 8.15 7.47 27.41
CA ILE A 487 7.37 7.75 26.20
C ILE A 487 6.01 8.34 26.59
N LYS A 488 5.60 9.43 25.96
CA LYS A 488 4.32 10.10 26.26
C LYS A 488 3.16 9.61 25.38
N ARG A 489 3.45 9.12 24.17
CA ARG A 489 2.45 8.77 23.15
C ARG A 489 2.92 7.57 22.33
N VAL A 490 2.01 6.65 22.05
CA VAL A 490 2.20 5.50 21.18
C VAL A 490 1.12 5.51 20.10
N VAL A 491 1.55 5.48 18.84
CA VAL A 491 0.66 5.37 17.67
C VAL A 491 0.84 3.98 17.06
N TYR A 492 -0.25 3.23 16.90
CA TYR A 492 -0.20 1.86 16.40
C TYR A 492 -1.18 1.59 15.26
N VAL A 493 -0.85 0.70 14.32
CA VAL A 493 -1.79 0.33 13.25
C VAL A 493 -2.75 -0.77 13.72
N GLU A 494 -2.21 -1.89 14.16
CA GLU A 494 -3.01 -3.05 14.55
C GLU A 494 -3.53 -2.93 15.99
N PRO A 495 -4.84 -2.96 16.27
CA PRO A 495 -5.29 -3.22 17.63
C PRO A 495 -4.93 -4.67 18.01
N TYR A 496 -4.18 -4.88 19.08
CA TYR A 496 -3.78 -6.20 19.58
C TYR A 496 -4.66 -6.57 20.80
N PRO A 497 -5.87 -7.14 20.58
CA PRO A 497 -6.83 -7.47 21.65
C PRO A 497 -6.32 -8.52 22.66
N LYS A 498 -5.23 -9.23 22.35
CA LYS A 498 -4.60 -10.16 23.30
C LYS A 498 -3.65 -9.47 24.29
N SER A 499 -3.38 -8.18 24.12
CA SER A 499 -2.41 -7.47 24.95
C SER A 499 -3.04 -7.14 26.29
N LYS A 500 -2.41 -7.60 27.36
CA LYS A 500 -2.76 -7.23 28.73
C LYS A 500 -2.16 -5.89 29.15
N ALA A 501 -1.69 -5.07 28.21
CA ALA A 501 -1.08 -3.78 28.51
C ALA A 501 -2.03 -2.85 29.29
N LEU A 502 -3.28 -2.70 28.83
CA LEU A 502 -4.28 -1.88 29.52
C LEU A 502 -4.74 -2.52 30.85
N ASP A 503 -4.88 -3.84 30.88
CA ASP A 503 -5.26 -4.57 32.08
C ASP A 503 -4.22 -4.46 33.19
N PHE A 504 -2.92 -4.55 32.85
CA PHE A 504 -1.82 -4.55 33.81
C PHE A 504 -1.28 -3.16 34.13
N HIS A 505 -1.43 -2.20 33.21
CA HIS A 505 -0.88 -0.85 33.35
C HIS A 505 -1.95 0.24 33.13
N GLY A 506 -3.20 -0.02 33.53
CA GLY A 506 -4.29 0.96 33.44
C GLY A 506 -4.07 2.22 34.29
N ASP A 507 -3.16 2.16 35.27
CA ASP A 507 -2.66 3.29 36.04
C ASP A 507 -1.76 4.22 35.21
N ALA A 508 -1.05 3.69 34.22
CA ALA A 508 -0.04 4.41 33.43
C ALA A 508 -0.38 4.56 31.94
N ILE A 509 -1.35 3.82 31.40
CA ILE A 509 -1.76 3.83 29.99
C ILE A 509 -3.21 4.30 29.87
N THR A 510 -3.51 5.04 28.79
CA THR A 510 -4.87 5.41 28.40
C THR A 510 -5.06 5.29 26.89
N LEU A 511 -6.28 4.93 26.46
CA LEU A 511 -6.72 5.05 25.07
C LEU A 511 -7.39 6.39 24.76
N SER A 512 -7.74 7.14 25.80
CA SER A 512 -8.37 8.46 25.68
C SER A 512 -7.30 9.53 25.48
N THR A 513 -7.49 10.35 24.47
CA THR A 513 -6.75 11.61 24.27
C THR A 513 -7.29 12.73 25.16
N GLU A 514 -8.46 12.51 25.78
CA GLU A 514 -9.08 13.40 26.76
C GLU A 514 -8.73 12.96 28.19
N GLY A 515 -8.24 13.88 29.03
CA GLY A 515 -7.92 13.62 30.43
C GLY A 515 -6.49 14.03 30.83
N PRO A 516 -6.09 13.78 32.10
CA PRO A 516 -4.82 14.27 32.64
C PRO A 516 -3.60 13.68 31.91
N GLN A 517 -2.63 14.54 31.57
CA GLN A 517 -1.41 14.23 30.81
C GLN A 517 -0.38 13.34 31.52
N ASN A 518 -0.78 12.63 32.57
CA ASN A 518 0.12 11.84 33.43
C ASN A 518 0.18 10.36 33.01
N LYS A 519 -0.38 10.00 31.86
CA LYS A 519 -0.39 8.64 31.31
C LYS A 519 0.14 8.62 29.88
N VAL A 520 0.68 7.47 29.47
CA VAL A 520 1.06 7.22 28.09
C VAL A 520 -0.21 7.02 27.27
N VAL A 521 -0.39 7.85 26.24
CA VAL A 521 -1.55 7.76 25.35
C VAL A 521 -1.27 6.74 24.25
N PHE A 522 -2.10 5.71 24.15
CA PHE A 522 -2.07 4.72 23.08
C PHE A 522 -3.22 5.02 22.13
N GLU A 523 -2.93 5.30 20.88
CA GLU A 523 -3.95 5.64 19.89
C GLU A 523 -3.72 4.94 18.54
N PRO A 524 -4.82 4.62 17.82
CA PRO A 524 -4.72 4.02 16.50
C PRO A 524 -4.16 5.03 15.49
N PHE A 525 -3.40 4.53 14.54
CA PHE A 525 -2.91 5.30 13.41
C PHE A 525 -4.07 5.74 12.50
N VAL A 526 -4.04 7.00 12.07
CA VAL A 526 -4.99 7.59 11.12
C VAL A 526 -4.22 8.24 9.98
N GLY A 527 -4.61 7.96 8.75
CA GLY A 527 -4.00 8.50 7.54
C GLY A 527 -3.66 7.45 6.50
N VAL A 528 -2.78 7.81 5.57
CA VAL A 528 -2.29 6.93 4.50
C VAL A 528 -1.42 5.81 5.07
N GLY A 529 -1.83 4.58 4.79
CA GLY A 529 -1.10 3.37 5.15
C GLY A 529 0.23 3.24 4.40
N PRO A 530 1.23 2.55 4.98
CA PRO A 530 2.57 2.44 4.39
C PRO A 530 2.61 1.89 2.96
N ARG A 531 1.69 0.99 2.62
CA ARG A 531 1.58 0.38 1.28
C ARG A 531 1.29 1.39 0.17
N SER A 532 0.49 2.41 0.49
CA SER A 532 0.07 3.44 -0.47
C SER A 532 0.89 4.73 -0.36
N PHE A 533 1.73 4.84 0.68
CA PHE A 533 2.53 6.03 0.95
C PHE A 533 3.34 6.49 -0.27
N PHE A 534 4.12 5.58 -0.86
CA PHE A 534 4.96 5.91 -2.01
C PHE A 534 4.14 6.30 -3.24
N ASN A 535 3.08 5.54 -3.54
CA ASN A 535 2.23 5.76 -4.70
C ASN A 535 1.47 7.08 -4.64
N LEU A 536 1.09 7.54 -3.44
CA LEU A 536 0.27 8.73 -3.25
C LEU A 536 1.07 10.00 -2.98
N PHE A 537 2.25 9.92 -2.35
CA PHE A 537 3.05 11.10 -2.02
C PHE A 537 4.24 11.35 -2.94
N SER A 538 4.70 10.35 -3.70
CA SER A 538 5.72 10.58 -4.73
C SER A 538 5.17 11.49 -5.82
N THR A 539 6.01 12.25 -6.54
CA THR A 539 5.56 13.01 -7.72
C THR A 539 5.72 12.24 -9.01
N ASN A 540 6.64 11.28 -9.09
CA ASN A 540 7.04 10.62 -10.34
C ASN A 540 7.43 9.13 -10.21
N LEU A 541 7.60 8.61 -9.00
CA LEU A 541 8.08 7.23 -8.79
C LEU A 541 6.94 6.22 -8.59
N GLY A 542 5.72 6.68 -8.32
CA GLY A 542 4.56 5.79 -8.15
C GLY A 542 4.09 5.18 -9.46
N SER A 543 3.29 4.13 -9.40
CA SER A 543 2.68 3.49 -10.59
C SER A 543 1.54 4.28 -11.24
N GLY A 544 1.28 5.50 -10.77
CA GLY A 544 0.35 6.45 -11.37
C GLY A 544 1.05 7.45 -12.29
N TYR A 545 0.30 8.40 -12.84
CA TYR A 545 0.88 9.47 -13.65
C TYR A 545 1.69 10.48 -12.79
N PRO A 546 2.68 11.19 -13.39
CA PRO A 546 3.42 12.21 -12.67
C PRO A 546 2.54 13.39 -12.23
N ILE A 547 2.66 13.81 -10.98
CA ILE A 547 1.96 14.99 -10.46
C ILE A 547 2.74 16.26 -10.82
N ARG A 548 2.08 17.16 -11.56
CA ARG A 548 2.59 18.50 -11.84
C ARG A 548 2.20 19.47 -10.72
N ARG A 549 3.18 20.14 -10.11
CA ARG A 549 2.98 21.13 -9.04
C ARG A 549 3.11 22.58 -9.49
N LYS A 550 3.69 22.79 -10.67
CA LYS A 550 3.95 24.12 -11.23
C LYS A 550 3.71 24.13 -12.73
N GLU A 551 3.26 25.26 -13.23
CA GLU A 551 3.21 25.57 -14.65
C GLU A 551 4.60 25.92 -15.19
N ASP A 552 4.74 26.00 -16.52
CA ASP A 552 6.04 26.28 -17.16
C ASP A 552 6.54 27.69 -16.87
N ASP A 553 5.65 28.61 -16.50
CA ASP A 553 5.96 29.96 -16.04
C ASP A 553 6.40 30.02 -14.56
N GLY A 554 6.40 28.89 -13.86
CA GLY A 554 6.78 28.78 -12.45
C GLY A 554 5.65 29.05 -11.44
N SER A 555 4.44 29.42 -11.89
CA SER A 555 3.28 29.55 -11.02
C SER A 555 2.79 28.18 -10.53
N THR A 556 2.04 28.15 -9.42
CA THR A 556 1.48 26.91 -8.87
C THR A 556 0.42 26.34 -9.80
N ALA A 557 0.47 25.02 -10.04
CA ALA A 557 -0.56 24.35 -10.82
C ALA A 557 -1.92 24.47 -10.13
N GLU A 558 -2.97 24.81 -10.88
CA GLU A 558 -4.34 24.77 -10.38
C GLU A 558 -4.83 23.32 -10.33
N TRP A 559 -5.58 22.98 -9.27
CA TRP A 559 -6.19 21.67 -9.14
C TRP A 559 -7.68 21.83 -8.82
N ASP A 560 -8.49 21.21 -9.66
CA ASP A 560 -9.95 21.20 -9.54
C ASP A 560 -10.42 19.75 -9.44
N PRO A 561 -11.11 19.35 -8.36
CA PRO A 561 -11.69 18.02 -8.21
C PRO A 561 -12.51 17.58 -9.42
N HIS A 562 -13.31 18.47 -10.02
CA HIS A 562 -14.23 18.13 -11.11
C HIS A 562 -13.49 17.63 -12.36
N ASN A 563 -12.31 18.19 -12.64
CA ASN A 563 -11.48 17.88 -13.79
C ASN A 563 -10.31 16.94 -13.46
N SER A 564 -10.20 16.50 -12.21
CA SER A 564 -9.13 15.61 -11.77
C SER A 564 -9.39 14.17 -12.20
N ARG A 565 -8.33 13.38 -12.29
CA ARG A 565 -8.38 11.96 -12.66
C ARG A 565 -7.73 11.11 -11.59
N LEU A 566 -8.27 9.91 -11.40
CA LEU A 566 -7.72 8.93 -10.46
C LEU A 566 -6.22 8.74 -10.74
N ARG A 567 -5.40 8.88 -9.71
CA ARG A 567 -3.94 8.80 -9.83
C ARG A 567 -3.47 7.42 -10.29
N MET A 568 -4.07 6.39 -9.68
CA MET A 568 -3.73 4.99 -9.87
C MET A 568 -4.83 4.34 -10.70
N GLN A 569 -4.74 4.48 -12.03
CA GLN A 569 -5.79 4.03 -12.96
C GLN A 569 -5.73 2.52 -13.18
N MET A 570 -6.90 1.91 -13.40
CA MET A 570 -6.97 0.53 -13.87
C MET A 570 -6.85 0.49 -15.38
N LEU A 571 -6.01 -0.41 -15.90
CA LEU A 571 -5.94 -0.67 -17.35
C LEU A 571 -7.09 -1.60 -17.76
N PRO A 572 -8.05 -1.15 -18.59
CA PRO A 572 -9.27 -1.89 -18.96
C PRO A 572 -9.07 -3.35 -19.36
N THR A 573 -8.11 -3.60 -20.25
CA THR A 573 -7.84 -4.94 -20.78
C THR A 573 -7.42 -5.94 -19.70
N SER A 574 -6.85 -5.47 -18.60
CA SER A 574 -6.21 -6.34 -17.62
C SER A 574 -7.12 -6.79 -16.49
N TYR A 575 -8.05 -5.96 -16.02
CA TYR A 575 -8.90 -6.32 -14.88
C TYR A 575 -10.23 -6.94 -15.31
N ILE A 576 -10.78 -6.59 -16.48
CA ILE A 576 -12.01 -7.19 -17.00
C ILE A 576 -11.80 -8.69 -17.22
N GLU A 577 -10.72 -9.10 -17.89
CA GLU A 577 -10.40 -10.52 -18.10
C GLU A 577 -10.25 -11.28 -16.76
N ARG A 578 -9.59 -10.67 -15.77
CA ARG A 578 -9.43 -11.26 -14.44
C ARG A 578 -10.75 -11.37 -13.68
N GLU A 579 -11.61 -10.38 -13.82
CA GLU A 579 -12.95 -10.39 -13.22
C GLU A 579 -13.83 -11.46 -13.86
N THR A 580 -13.83 -11.57 -15.19
CA THR A 580 -14.54 -12.62 -15.93
C THR A 580 -14.03 -14.01 -15.54
N ALA A 581 -12.72 -14.19 -15.39
CA ALA A 581 -12.13 -15.44 -14.88
C ALA A 581 -12.60 -15.77 -13.46
N ALA A 582 -12.63 -14.78 -12.56
CA ALA A 582 -13.12 -14.97 -11.19
C ALA A 582 -14.63 -15.30 -11.15
N ALA A 583 -15.43 -14.71 -12.04
CA ALA A 583 -16.86 -15.01 -12.17
C ALA A 583 -17.11 -16.42 -12.73
N ALA A 584 -16.30 -16.86 -13.71
CA ALA A 584 -16.36 -18.22 -14.25
C ALA A 584 -16.00 -19.26 -13.18
N GLU A 585 -14.91 -19.04 -12.45
CA GLU A 585 -14.49 -19.91 -11.34
C GLU A 585 -15.57 -20.02 -10.26
N LEU A 586 -16.21 -18.90 -9.90
CA LEU A 586 -17.33 -18.90 -8.97
C LEU A 586 -18.50 -19.77 -9.46
N LYS A 587 -18.85 -19.67 -10.75
CA LYS A 587 -19.94 -20.45 -11.33
C LYS A 587 -19.65 -21.96 -11.22
N GLU A 588 -18.43 -22.38 -11.57
CA GLU A 588 -18.02 -23.79 -11.42
C GLU A 588 -18.05 -24.27 -9.97
N ILE A 589 -17.63 -23.42 -9.03
CA ILE A 589 -17.66 -23.74 -7.59
C ILE A 589 -19.11 -23.90 -7.11
N LEU A 590 -20.00 -22.97 -7.47
CA LEU A 590 -21.40 -23.02 -7.08
C LEU A 590 -22.14 -24.20 -7.71
N GLU A 591 -21.76 -24.62 -8.93
CA GLU A 591 -22.28 -25.84 -9.57
C GLU A 591 -21.83 -27.12 -8.85
N LYS A 592 -20.66 -27.13 -8.21
CA LYS A 592 -20.15 -28.27 -7.43
C LYS A 592 -20.73 -28.38 -6.01
N ILE A 593 -21.25 -27.27 -5.46
CA ILE A 593 -21.85 -27.20 -4.12
C ILE A 593 -23.34 -27.56 -4.13
N LYS A 594 -24.01 -27.39 -5.27
CA LYS A 594 -25.38 -27.88 -5.53
C LYS A 594 -25.37 -29.39 -5.74
#